data_AF-A0A355B9Z0-F1
#
_entry.id   AF-A0A355B9Z0-F1
#
_cell.length_a   1.000
_cell.length_b   1.000
_cell.length_c   1.000
_cell.angle_alpha   90.00
_cell.angle_beta   90.00
_cell.angle_gamma   90.00
#
_symmetry.space_group_name_H-M   'P 1'
#
loop_
_entity.id
_entity.type
_entity.pdbx_description
1 polymer ?
#
loop_
_entity_poly.entity_id
_entity_poly.type
_entity_poly.pdbx_seq_one_letter_code
_entity_poly.pdbx_strand_id
1 'polypeptide(L)'
;LLGYLVAGFLASSHIYFLPSIKDINNITVWAEIGVIFLLFSLGLEFSFKKLLKVGGTASITALTQIIFMILIGYYAGKFMGWNEINSIFLGVIVSISSTTIILRAFDELGVKSQKFTGNVIGALIVQDIVAILMMVLLSTIAVSQQFSGEELIQSLFKLLFFLIIWFVSGIFFIPTILRKLKPLLTDEMLLIISLALCLFMVIFAAGVGFSPALGAFIMGSILAETNEAEHIEHLIKPVKDLFGAIFFVSVGILINPQTLVEYAFPVMILTFITIFGQSITSTIGTLISGQPLKESIQTGMSLSQIGEFSFIIATLGATLNVTSEILYPIVVAVSAITAFTTPFMIKYATPVALFVEKNIPKKWFKKIEVYSANAQAIKKTSIWKKAIREYIFQVVLHSIIIVAIIQLSKKILAPVLLDLKFGNLITVCITFILIIPFLWALAVRKIAQDEVEKLLENKNYKGPIAVL
;
A
#
# COMPACT_ATOMS: atom_id res chain seq x y z
N LEU A 1 13.77 -2.56 -15.02
CA LEU A 1 12.30 -2.69 -15.10
C LEU A 1 11.81 -2.60 -16.55
N LEU A 2 11.63 -1.41 -17.14
CA LEU A 2 11.10 -1.27 -18.50
C LEU A 2 11.91 -2.06 -19.55
N GLY A 3 13.25 -2.05 -19.45
CA GLY A 3 14.12 -2.85 -20.33
C GLY A 3 13.92 -4.37 -20.21
N TYR A 4 13.59 -4.88 -19.02
CA TYR A 4 13.29 -6.32 -18.82
C TYR A 4 11.95 -6.70 -19.43
N LEU A 5 10.95 -5.83 -19.29
CA LEU A 5 9.64 -6.01 -19.92
C LEU A 5 9.77 -5.98 -21.45
N VAL A 6 10.51 -5.01 -22.00
CA VAL A 6 10.80 -4.96 -23.44
C VAL A 6 11.59 -6.19 -23.89
N ALA A 7 12.59 -6.65 -23.13
CA ALA A 7 13.32 -7.87 -23.45
C ALA A 7 12.40 -9.11 -23.47
N GLY A 8 11.48 -9.22 -22.52
CA GLY A 8 10.44 -10.26 -22.51
C GLY A 8 9.50 -10.16 -23.71
N PHE A 9 9.02 -8.96 -24.02
CA PHE A 9 8.19 -8.70 -25.20
C PHE A 9 8.93 -9.09 -26.49
N LEU A 10 10.22 -8.79 -26.58
CA LEU A 10 11.06 -9.17 -27.71
C LEU A 10 11.27 -10.70 -27.79
N ALA A 11 11.38 -11.37 -26.65
CA ALA A 11 11.48 -12.83 -26.56
C ALA A 11 10.12 -13.55 -26.68
N SER A 12 9.02 -12.79 -26.83
CA SER A 12 7.69 -13.34 -27.00
C SER A 12 7.57 -14.14 -28.30
N SER A 13 6.74 -15.17 -28.28
CA SER A 13 6.42 -16.01 -29.45
C SER A 13 5.77 -15.24 -30.60
N HIS A 14 5.31 -14.02 -30.34
CA HIS A 14 4.72 -13.15 -31.35
C HIS A 14 5.75 -12.39 -32.21
N ILE A 15 7.04 -12.39 -31.84
CA ILE A 15 8.10 -11.76 -32.64
C ILE A 15 8.91 -12.84 -33.38
N TYR A 16 8.62 -13.00 -34.67
CA TYR A 16 9.20 -14.05 -35.53
C TYR A 16 10.72 -14.01 -35.70
N PHE A 17 11.38 -12.89 -35.36
CA PHE A 17 12.80 -12.67 -35.66
C PHE A 17 13.76 -13.14 -34.54
N LEU A 18 13.23 -13.52 -33.37
CA LEU A 18 14.02 -13.90 -32.19
C LEU A 18 13.68 -15.32 -31.71
N PRO A 19 14.60 -16.00 -30.99
CA PRO A 19 14.31 -17.31 -30.39
C PRO A 19 13.10 -17.19 -29.46
N SER A 20 12.03 -17.90 -29.79
CA SER A 20 10.78 -17.87 -29.04
C SER A 20 10.76 -18.92 -27.94
N ILE A 21 10.37 -18.51 -26.74
CA ILE A 21 10.06 -19.43 -25.63
C ILE A 21 8.62 -19.94 -25.83
N LYS A 22 8.45 -21.27 -25.85
CA LYS A 22 7.17 -21.92 -26.16
C LYS A 22 6.41 -22.47 -24.94
N ASP A 23 7.09 -22.60 -23.80
CA ASP A 23 6.52 -23.20 -22.60
C ASP A 23 5.93 -22.14 -21.67
N ILE A 24 4.67 -21.78 -21.93
CA ILE A 24 3.92 -20.76 -21.19
C ILE A 24 3.73 -21.17 -19.72
N ASN A 25 3.56 -22.46 -19.43
CA ASN A 25 3.36 -22.95 -18.06
C ASN A 25 4.61 -22.79 -17.19
N ASN A 26 5.80 -23.02 -17.76
CA ASN A 26 7.03 -22.73 -17.03
C ASN A 26 7.21 -21.22 -16.80
N ILE A 27 6.84 -20.38 -17.77
CA ILE A 27 6.91 -18.92 -17.65
C ILE A 27 6.05 -18.41 -16.49
N THR A 28 4.84 -18.93 -16.32
CA THR A 28 3.93 -18.51 -15.23
C THR A 28 4.48 -18.86 -13.86
N VAL A 29 5.06 -20.07 -13.68
CA VAL A 29 5.71 -20.47 -12.43
C VAL A 29 6.87 -19.53 -12.09
N TRP A 30 7.72 -19.20 -13.07
CA TRP A 30 8.82 -18.25 -12.86
C TRP A 30 8.32 -16.84 -12.51
N ALA A 31 7.20 -16.41 -13.11
CA ALA A 31 6.57 -15.15 -12.75
C ALA A 31 6.04 -15.18 -11.31
N GLU A 32 5.39 -16.25 -10.87
CA GLU A 32 4.87 -16.39 -9.50
C GLU A 32 5.99 -16.35 -8.45
N ILE A 33 7.09 -17.06 -8.68
CA ILE A 33 8.28 -17.01 -7.82
C ILE A 33 8.86 -15.59 -7.78
N GLY A 34 8.91 -14.94 -8.94
CA GLY A 34 9.31 -13.55 -9.06
C GLY A 34 8.46 -12.60 -8.22
N VAL A 35 7.13 -12.72 -8.28
CA VAL A 35 6.19 -11.95 -7.46
C VAL A 35 6.41 -12.18 -5.97
N ILE A 36 6.64 -13.43 -5.55
CA ILE A 36 6.91 -13.76 -4.14
C ILE A 36 8.11 -12.97 -3.61
N PHE A 37 9.25 -13.00 -4.30
CA PHE A 37 10.45 -12.30 -3.83
C PHE A 37 10.36 -10.78 -3.96
N LEU A 38 9.65 -10.28 -4.99
CA LEU A 38 9.34 -8.85 -5.09
C LEU A 38 8.51 -8.38 -3.90
N LEU A 39 7.42 -9.08 -3.59
CA LEU A 39 6.54 -8.73 -2.47
C LEU A 39 7.21 -8.91 -1.11
N PHE A 40 8.09 -9.91 -0.97
CA PHE A 40 8.89 -10.08 0.23
C PHE A 40 9.83 -8.90 0.46
N SER A 41 10.60 -8.52 -0.57
CA SER A 41 11.49 -7.34 -0.47
C SER A 41 10.70 -6.06 -0.23
N LEU A 42 9.51 -5.95 -0.80
CA LEU A 42 8.61 -4.82 -0.59
C LEU A 42 8.12 -4.78 0.86
N GLY A 43 7.80 -5.93 1.44
CA GLY A 43 7.53 -6.08 2.86
C GLY A 43 8.71 -5.61 3.73
N LEU A 44 9.95 -5.91 3.33
CA LEU A 44 11.15 -5.46 4.07
C LEU A 44 11.37 -3.94 4.00
N GLU A 45 11.10 -3.34 2.85
CA GLU A 45 11.20 -1.89 2.67
C GLU A 45 10.15 -1.13 3.50
N PHE A 46 9.02 -1.78 3.81
CA PHE A 46 7.96 -1.27 4.66
C PHE A 46 8.36 -1.31 6.15
N SER A 47 8.56 -0.14 6.75
CA SER A 47 8.68 -0.03 8.22
C SER A 47 7.64 0.92 8.79
N PHE A 48 7.05 0.57 9.93
CA PHE A 48 6.10 1.46 10.61
C PHE A 48 6.74 2.79 11.02
N LYS A 49 8.05 2.76 11.29
CA LYS A 49 8.85 3.95 11.57
C LYS A 49 8.87 4.92 10.38
N LYS A 50 8.92 4.43 9.14
CA LYS A 50 8.83 5.27 7.93
C LYS A 50 7.42 5.87 7.78
N LEU A 51 6.36 5.10 8.03
CA LEU A 51 4.96 5.59 8.04
C LEU A 51 4.77 6.77 9.02
N LEU A 52 5.26 6.63 10.26
CA LEU A 52 5.10 7.66 11.29
C LEU A 52 5.83 8.97 10.99
N LYS A 53 6.84 8.93 10.09
CA LYS A 53 7.59 10.09 9.63
C LYS A 53 6.89 10.82 8.47
N VAL A 54 5.84 10.26 7.87
CA VAL A 54 5.14 10.93 6.76
C VAL A 54 4.37 12.15 7.26
N GLY A 55 4.50 13.26 6.53
CA GLY A 55 3.78 14.50 6.82
C GLY A 55 2.28 14.34 6.61
N GLY A 56 1.46 14.90 7.51
CA GLY A 56 -0.01 14.81 7.38
C GLY A 56 -0.56 15.41 6.08
N THR A 57 0.17 16.35 5.48
CA THR A 57 -0.19 16.92 4.18
C THR A 57 -0.09 15.90 3.05
N ALA A 58 0.98 15.11 3.06
CA ALA A 58 1.21 14.04 2.11
C ALA A 58 0.16 12.94 2.25
N SER A 59 -0.20 12.58 3.48
CA SER A 59 -1.26 11.58 3.74
C SER A 59 -2.62 12.02 3.22
N ILE A 60 -3.03 13.28 3.46
CA ILE A 60 -4.30 13.83 2.94
C ILE A 60 -4.28 13.86 1.40
N THR A 61 -3.15 14.28 0.82
CA THR A 61 -2.95 14.32 -0.63
C THR A 61 -3.16 12.94 -1.24
N ALA A 62 -2.42 11.95 -0.74
CA ALA A 62 -2.47 10.57 -1.24
C ALA A 62 -3.85 9.94 -1.06
N LEU A 63 -4.45 9.99 0.15
CA LEU A 63 -5.75 9.37 0.39
C LEU A 63 -6.86 9.97 -0.46
N THR A 64 -6.85 11.30 -0.61
CA THR A 64 -7.82 11.99 -1.47
C THR A 64 -7.66 11.51 -2.91
N GLN A 65 -6.45 11.54 -3.45
CA GLN A 65 -6.20 11.09 -4.82
C GLN A 65 -6.59 9.62 -5.01
N ILE A 66 -6.22 8.73 -4.10
CA ILE A 66 -6.53 7.29 -4.21
C ILE A 66 -8.03 7.07 -4.27
N ILE A 67 -8.80 7.67 -3.34
CA ILE A 67 -10.26 7.49 -3.29
C ILE A 67 -10.90 7.96 -4.59
N PHE A 68 -10.57 9.17 -5.06
CA PHE A 68 -11.13 9.69 -6.30
C PHE A 68 -10.71 8.86 -7.52
N MET A 69 -9.46 8.41 -7.59
CA MET A 69 -8.98 7.61 -8.72
C MET A 69 -9.55 6.19 -8.74
N ILE A 70 -9.78 5.58 -7.57
CA ILE A 70 -10.50 4.30 -7.49
C ILE A 70 -11.90 4.46 -8.07
N LEU A 71 -12.63 5.51 -7.67
CA LEU A 71 -13.96 5.79 -8.19
C LEU A 71 -13.93 6.03 -9.70
N ILE A 72 -13.04 6.91 -10.18
CA ILE A 72 -12.92 7.23 -11.60
C ILE A 72 -12.57 5.98 -12.42
N GLY A 73 -11.59 5.18 -11.97
CA GLY A 73 -11.18 3.96 -12.67
C GLY A 73 -12.26 2.87 -12.65
N TYR A 74 -12.98 2.70 -11.53
CA TYR A 74 -14.11 1.79 -11.44
C TYR A 74 -15.20 2.16 -12.45
N TYR A 75 -15.64 3.43 -12.47
CA TYR A 75 -16.65 3.88 -13.42
C TYR A 75 -16.17 3.86 -14.87
N ALA A 76 -14.87 4.09 -15.12
CA ALA A 76 -14.28 3.92 -16.45
C ALA A 76 -14.38 2.47 -16.93
N GLY A 77 -14.04 1.50 -16.08
CA GLY A 77 -14.19 0.07 -16.38
C GLY A 77 -15.64 -0.30 -16.66
N LYS A 78 -16.58 0.17 -15.83
CA LYS A 78 -18.02 -0.03 -16.04
C LYS A 78 -18.52 0.58 -17.35
N PHE A 79 -18.07 1.79 -17.69
CA PHE A 79 -18.41 2.46 -18.95
C PHE A 79 -17.91 1.67 -20.17
N MET A 80 -16.75 1.01 -20.04
CA MET A 80 -16.17 0.14 -21.05
C MET A 80 -16.78 -1.27 -21.08
N GLY A 81 -17.83 -1.52 -20.28
CA GLY A 81 -18.54 -2.79 -20.24
C GLY A 81 -17.83 -3.89 -19.45
N TRP A 82 -16.84 -3.57 -18.64
CA TRP A 82 -16.11 -4.56 -17.85
C TRP A 82 -16.93 -5.04 -16.64
N ASN A 83 -16.65 -6.27 -16.19
CA ASN A 83 -17.28 -6.84 -15.00
C ASN A 83 -16.88 -6.06 -13.73
N GLU A 84 -17.56 -6.35 -12.61
CA GLU A 84 -17.32 -5.67 -11.33
C GLU A 84 -15.89 -5.84 -10.84
N ILE A 85 -15.35 -7.06 -10.90
CA ILE A 85 -14.01 -7.38 -10.40
C ILE A 85 -12.94 -6.64 -11.21
N ASN A 86 -12.99 -6.70 -12.54
CA ASN A 86 -12.08 -5.95 -13.42
C ASN A 86 -12.15 -4.44 -13.14
N SER A 87 -13.35 -3.91 -12.91
CA SER A 87 -13.54 -2.48 -12.64
C SER A 87 -12.93 -2.06 -11.30
N ILE A 88 -13.09 -2.88 -10.26
CA ILE A 88 -12.47 -2.64 -8.94
C ILE A 88 -10.94 -2.71 -9.06
N PHE A 89 -10.41 -3.76 -9.70
CA PHE A 89 -8.97 -3.89 -9.94
C PHE A 89 -8.42 -2.71 -10.74
N LEU A 90 -9.10 -2.32 -11.82
CA LEU A 90 -8.72 -1.15 -12.61
C LEU A 90 -8.66 0.11 -11.75
N GLY A 91 -9.68 0.38 -10.94
CA GLY A 91 -9.73 1.52 -10.02
C GLY A 91 -8.51 1.58 -9.11
N VAL A 92 -8.15 0.47 -8.48
CA VAL A 92 -6.97 0.40 -7.61
C VAL A 92 -5.68 0.61 -8.42
N ILE A 93 -5.53 -0.06 -9.56
CA ILE A 93 -4.34 0.02 -10.41
C ILE A 93 -4.07 1.45 -10.89
N VAL A 94 -5.10 2.16 -11.34
CA VAL A 94 -4.96 3.55 -11.80
C VAL A 94 -4.83 4.56 -10.67
N SER A 95 -4.98 4.13 -9.42
CA SER A 95 -4.84 5.00 -8.25
C SER A 95 -3.42 5.08 -7.71
N ILE A 96 -2.53 4.16 -8.08
CA ILE A 96 -1.17 4.10 -7.52
C ILE A 96 -0.17 4.72 -8.49
N SER A 97 0.66 5.62 -7.99
CA SER A 97 1.71 6.28 -8.78
C SER A 97 3.07 5.60 -8.68
N SER A 98 3.98 5.90 -9.61
CA SER A 98 5.33 5.31 -9.62
C SER A 98 6.38 6.13 -8.85
N THR A 99 6.90 5.58 -7.75
CA THR A 99 8.01 6.19 -6.99
C THR A 99 9.30 6.29 -7.79
N THR A 100 9.72 5.19 -8.42
CA THR A 100 11.01 5.10 -9.16
C THR A 100 11.08 6.07 -10.34
N ILE A 101 9.99 6.23 -11.10
CA ILE A 101 9.94 7.14 -12.25
C ILE A 101 10.04 8.60 -11.79
N ILE A 102 9.32 8.97 -10.73
CA ILE A 102 9.31 10.36 -10.22
C ILE A 102 10.66 10.76 -9.67
N LEU A 103 11.26 9.92 -8.82
CA LEU A 103 12.54 10.23 -8.19
C LEU A 103 13.63 10.44 -9.25
N ARG A 104 13.63 9.61 -10.30
CA ARG A 104 14.54 9.74 -11.43
C ARG A 104 14.25 11.00 -12.26
N ALA A 105 12.99 11.29 -12.56
CA ALA A 105 12.63 12.52 -13.27
C ALA A 105 13.00 13.77 -12.46
N PHE A 106 12.90 13.73 -11.12
CA PHE A 106 13.32 14.83 -10.25
C PHE A 106 14.84 15.03 -10.23
N ASP A 107 15.62 13.95 -10.30
CA ASP A 107 17.07 14.00 -10.51
C ASP A 107 17.41 14.66 -11.83
N GLU A 108 16.85 14.14 -12.93
CA GLU A 108 17.16 14.59 -14.29
C GLU A 108 16.75 16.05 -14.53
N LEU A 109 15.66 16.51 -13.91
CA LEU A 109 15.19 17.89 -14.00
C LEU A 109 15.77 18.83 -12.93
N GLY A 110 16.56 18.32 -11.98
CA GLY A 110 17.18 19.11 -10.91
C GLY A 110 16.18 19.76 -9.94
N VAL A 111 14.99 19.18 -9.75
CA VAL A 111 13.91 19.76 -8.92
C VAL A 111 13.80 19.15 -7.52
N LYS A 112 14.74 18.27 -7.14
CA LYS A 112 14.71 17.56 -5.84
C LYS A 112 14.65 18.48 -4.61
N SER A 113 15.25 19.67 -4.68
CA SER A 113 15.31 20.62 -3.56
C SER A 113 14.09 21.55 -3.45
N GLN A 114 13.11 21.44 -4.36
CA GLN A 114 11.92 22.28 -4.33
C GLN A 114 10.96 21.87 -3.21
N LYS A 115 10.17 22.84 -2.71
CA LYS A 115 9.24 22.63 -1.58
C LYS A 115 8.18 21.56 -1.86
N PHE A 116 7.63 21.52 -3.07
CA PHE A 116 6.57 20.57 -3.45
C PHE A 116 7.07 19.11 -3.45
N THR A 117 8.36 18.89 -3.71
CA THR A 117 8.99 17.55 -3.79
C THR A 117 8.79 16.76 -2.50
N GLY A 118 8.89 17.40 -1.33
CA GLY A 118 8.65 16.72 -0.06
C GLY A 118 7.22 16.20 0.09
N ASN A 119 6.22 16.92 -0.45
CA ASN A 119 4.84 16.47 -0.43
C ASN A 119 4.63 15.30 -1.41
N VAL A 120 5.22 15.35 -2.60
CA VAL A 120 5.18 14.27 -3.59
C VAL A 120 5.80 12.99 -3.02
N ILE A 121 7.02 13.06 -2.48
CA ILE A 121 7.69 11.89 -1.89
C ILE A 121 6.89 11.33 -0.73
N GLY A 122 6.37 12.18 0.15
CA GLY A 122 5.52 11.72 1.24
C GLY A 122 4.23 11.06 0.74
N ALA A 123 3.60 11.60 -0.31
CA ALA A 123 2.38 11.05 -0.87
C ALA A 123 2.64 9.68 -1.50
N LEU A 124 3.76 9.51 -2.20
CA LEU A 124 4.20 8.23 -2.76
C LEU A 124 4.37 7.16 -1.68
N ILE A 125 5.01 7.49 -0.57
CA ILE A 125 5.15 6.56 0.57
C ILE A 125 3.77 6.12 1.07
N VAL A 126 2.80 7.03 1.15
CA VAL A 126 1.43 6.67 1.59
C VAL A 126 0.70 5.85 0.53
N GLN A 127 0.86 6.18 -0.75
CA GLN A 127 0.31 5.40 -1.85
C GLN A 127 0.83 3.96 -1.85
N ASP A 128 2.13 3.75 -1.71
CA ASP A 128 2.74 2.41 -1.66
C ASP A 128 2.14 1.58 -0.50
N ILE A 129 1.89 2.22 0.63
CA ILE A 129 1.27 1.57 1.81
C ILE A 129 -0.20 1.22 1.55
N VAL A 130 -0.96 2.14 0.96
CA VAL A 130 -2.36 1.86 0.61
C VAL A 130 -2.44 0.82 -0.50
N ALA A 131 -1.52 0.82 -1.46
CA ALA A 131 -1.43 -0.18 -2.53
C ALA A 131 -1.29 -1.59 -1.96
N ILE A 132 -0.41 -1.76 -0.96
CA ILE A 132 -0.27 -3.01 -0.21
C ILE A 132 -1.58 -3.42 0.43
N LEU A 133 -2.21 -2.53 1.20
CA LEU A 133 -3.49 -2.82 1.87
C LEU A 133 -4.56 -3.23 0.85
N MET A 134 -4.61 -2.54 -0.28
CA MET A 134 -5.53 -2.87 -1.37
C MET A 134 -5.18 -4.22 -2.01
N MET A 135 -3.92 -4.59 -2.21
CA MET A 135 -3.53 -5.92 -2.69
C MET A 135 -4.03 -7.03 -1.76
N VAL A 136 -3.89 -6.84 -0.44
CA VAL A 136 -4.40 -7.79 0.56
C VAL A 136 -5.92 -7.92 0.43
N LEU A 137 -6.64 -6.79 0.38
CA LEU A 137 -8.09 -6.76 0.24
C LEU A 137 -8.56 -7.43 -1.07
N LEU A 138 -7.95 -7.08 -2.20
CA LEU A 138 -8.26 -7.63 -3.51
C LEU A 138 -8.00 -9.14 -3.57
N SER A 139 -6.88 -9.60 -3.03
CA SER A 139 -6.58 -11.04 -2.98
C SER A 139 -7.58 -11.82 -2.14
N THR A 140 -8.13 -11.20 -1.10
CA THR A 140 -9.16 -11.83 -0.25
C THR A 140 -10.48 -11.93 -0.99
N ILE A 141 -10.92 -10.83 -1.61
CA ILE A 141 -12.15 -10.80 -2.44
C ILE A 141 -12.06 -11.84 -3.55
N ALA A 142 -10.88 -11.98 -4.15
CA ALA A 142 -10.59 -12.92 -5.22
C ALA A 142 -10.72 -14.39 -4.78
N VAL A 143 -10.32 -14.73 -3.55
CA VAL A 143 -10.45 -16.09 -3.02
C VAL A 143 -11.88 -16.34 -2.49
N SER A 144 -12.57 -15.31 -2.02
CA SER A 144 -13.90 -15.41 -1.41
C SER A 144 -15.07 -15.36 -2.40
N GLN A 145 -14.87 -15.73 -3.68
CA GLN A 145 -15.80 -15.59 -4.81
C GLN A 145 -17.23 -16.19 -4.67
N GLN A 146 -17.63 -16.65 -3.47
CA GLN A 146 -18.91 -17.32 -3.21
C GLN A 146 -19.77 -16.67 -2.12
N PHE A 147 -19.42 -15.48 -1.63
CA PHE A 147 -20.03 -14.96 -0.41
C PHE A 147 -20.86 -13.69 -0.64
N SER A 148 -22.07 -13.69 -0.07
CA SER A 148 -22.98 -12.54 0.04
C SER A 148 -22.31 -11.34 0.75
N GLY A 149 -22.86 -10.13 0.61
CA GLY A 149 -22.24 -8.91 1.16
C GLY A 149 -21.94 -8.95 2.67
N GLU A 150 -22.73 -9.71 3.44
CA GLU A 150 -22.52 -9.92 4.88
C GLU A 150 -21.38 -10.92 5.15
N GLU A 151 -21.32 -12.01 4.38
CA GLU A 151 -20.27 -13.02 4.47
C GLU A 151 -18.91 -12.48 3.98
N LEU A 152 -18.90 -11.50 3.07
CA LEU A 152 -17.69 -10.80 2.63
C LEU A 152 -17.12 -9.94 3.77
N ILE A 153 -17.96 -9.19 4.49
CA ILE A 153 -17.55 -8.42 5.68
C ILE A 153 -17.01 -9.36 6.76
N GLN A 154 -17.68 -10.48 7.00
CA GLN A 154 -17.23 -11.47 7.98
C GLN A 154 -15.90 -12.12 7.57
N SER A 155 -15.72 -12.42 6.29
CA SER A 155 -14.48 -12.95 5.72
C SER A 155 -13.34 -11.94 5.81
N LEU A 156 -13.60 -10.66 5.54
CA LEU A 156 -12.64 -9.56 5.72
C LEU A 156 -12.24 -9.41 7.19
N PHE A 157 -13.20 -9.45 8.12
CA PHE A 157 -12.89 -9.42 9.55
C PHE A 157 -12.07 -10.63 9.99
N LYS A 158 -12.37 -11.83 9.50
CA LYS A 158 -11.64 -13.05 9.81
C LYS A 158 -10.22 -13.01 9.24
N LEU A 159 -10.04 -12.50 8.02
CA LEU A 159 -8.74 -12.22 7.40
C LEU A 159 -7.97 -11.20 8.22
N LEU A 160 -8.54 -10.01 8.48
CA LEU A 160 -7.88 -8.95 9.26
C LEU A 160 -7.47 -9.47 10.63
N PHE A 161 -8.36 -10.21 11.28
CA PHE A 161 -8.10 -10.80 12.58
C PHE A 161 -6.93 -11.81 12.51
N PHE A 162 -6.94 -12.70 11.52
CA PHE A 162 -5.86 -13.67 11.31
C PHE A 162 -4.53 -12.99 10.98
N LEU A 163 -4.56 -12.01 10.07
CA LEU A 163 -3.43 -11.18 9.68
C LEU A 163 -2.84 -10.49 10.90
N ILE A 164 -3.67 -9.84 11.72
CA ILE A 164 -3.24 -9.13 12.92
C ILE A 164 -2.63 -10.11 13.93
N ILE A 165 -3.26 -11.24 14.24
CA ILE A 165 -2.67 -12.23 15.16
C ILE A 165 -1.31 -12.67 14.65
N TRP A 166 -1.23 -13.04 13.37
CA TRP A 166 -0.01 -13.57 12.81
C TRP A 166 1.09 -12.52 12.78
N PHE A 167 0.73 -11.30 12.41
CA PHE A 167 1.63 -10.17 12.38
C PHE A 167 2.17 -9.83 13.77
N VAL A 168 1.28 -9.77 14.77
CA VAL A 168 1.65 -9.55 16.18
C VAL A 168 2.52 -10.70 16.69
N SER A 169 2.13 -11.95 16.44
CA SER A 169 2.91 -13.13 16.82
C SER A 169 4.29 -13.13 16.18
N GLY A 170 4.37 -12.81 14.89
CA GLY A 170 5.61 -12.70 14.13
C GLY A 170 6.53 -11.62 14.68
N ILE A 171 6.00 -10.44 14.98
CA ILE A 171 6.77 -9.33 15.57
C ILE A 171 7.35 -9.68 16.94
N PHE A 172 6.72 -10.55 17.72
CA PHE A 172 7.30 -10.97 19.01
C PHE A 172 8.23 -12.19 18.86
N PHE A 173 7.86 -13.16 18.04
CA PHE A 173 8.53 -14.44 17.94
C PHE A 173 9.78 -14.37 17.05
N ILE A 174 9.69 -13.76 15.87
CA ILE A 174 10.77 -13.73 14.88
C ILE A 174 11.97 -12.91 15.38
N PRO A 175 11.82 -11.69 15.93
CA PRO A 175 12.96 -10.98 16.50
C PRO A 175 13.59 -11.72 17.68
N THR A 176 12.80 -12.46 18.47
CA THR A 176 13.33 -13.27 19.58
C THR A 176 14.19 -14.41 19.07
N ILE A 177 13.76 -15.11 18.01
CA ILE A 177 14.55 -16.15 17.37
C ILE A 177 15.82 -15.57 16.75
N LEU A 178 15.72 -14.52 15.94
CA LEU A 178 16.88 -13.89 15.30
C LEU A 178 17.89 -13.37 16.34
N ARG A 179 17.41 -12.79 17.44
CA ARG A 179 18.29 -12.34 18.53
C ARG A 179 19.00 -13.51 19.23
N LYS A 180 18.35 -14.65 19.40
CA LYS A 180 18.97 -15.86 19.98
C LYS A 180 19.97 -16.50 19.01
N LEU A 181 19.69 -16.45 17.72
CA LEU A 181 20.56 -16.99 16.66
C LEU A 181 21.70 -16.04 16.30
N LYS A 182 21.67 -14.78 16.76
CA LYS A 182 22.68 -13.74 16.49
C LYS A 182 24.14 -14.21 16.51
N PRO A 183 24.64 -14.99 17.48
CA PRO A 183 26.04 -15.44 17.46
C PRO A 183 26.38 -16.41 16.32
N LEU A 184 25.38 -16.95 15.62
CA LEU A 184 25.51 -17.90 14.52
C LEU A 184 25.12 -17.28 13.15
N LEU A 185 24.65 -16.02 13.13
CA LEU A 185 24.20 -15.36 11.90
C LEU A 185 25.40 -14.81 11.12
N THR A 186 25.98 -15.63 10.24
CA THR A 186 26.74 -15.13 9.09
C THR A 186 25.79 -14.51 8.06
N ASP A 187 26.31 -13.70 7.15
CA ASP A 187 25.53 -13.11 6.04
C ASP A 187 24.80 -14.18 5.22
N GLU A 188 25.47 -15.30 4.95
CA GLU A 188 24.89 -16.45 4.25
C GLU A 188 23.75 -17.09 5.05
N MET A 189 23.95 -17.33 6.35
CA MET A 189 22.93 -17.90 7.23
C MET A 189 21.71 -16.98 7.35
N LEU A 190 21.94 -15.68 7.47
CA LEU A 190 20.86 -14.70 7.58
C LEU A 190 20.04 -14.62 6.30
N LEU A 191 20.68 -14.67 5.13
CA LEU A 191 19.99 -14.75 3.84
C LEU A 191 19.14 -16.03 3.76
N ILE A 192 19.72 -17.19 4.06
CA ILE A 192 19.03 -18.48 4.01
C ILE A 192 17.83 -18.49 4.98
N ILE A 193 18.02 -18.04 6.22
CA ILE A 193 16.94 -17.98 7.22
C ILE A 193 15.84 -17.03 6.75
N SER A 194 16.18 -15.86 6.21
CA SER A 194 15.20 -14.88 5.75
C SER A 194 14.36 -15.42 4.59
N LEU A 195 15.00 -16.07 3.61
CA LEU A 195 14.30 -16.72 2.49
C LEU A 195 13.47 -17.93 2.96
N ALA A 196 13.99 -18.74 3.89
CA ALA A 196 13.27 -19.87 4.47
C ALA A 196 12.02 -19.41 5.23
N LEU A 197 12.12 -18.33 6.02
CA LEU A 197 10.97 -17.72 6.69
C LEU A 197 9.96 -17.16 5.69
N CYS A 198 10.42 -16.51 4.62
CA CYS A 198 9.56 -16.03 3.54
C CYS A 198 8.76 -17.19 2.93
N LEU A 199 9.45 -18.24 2.47
CA LEU A 199 8.81 -19.40 1.85
C LEU A 199 7.93 -20.19 2.82
N PHE A 200 8.32 -20.29 4.09
CA PHE A 200 7.49 -20.86 5.15
C PHE A 200 6.16 -20.12 5.25
N MET A 201 6.17 -18.78 5.22
CA MET A 201 4.95 -17.99 5.25
C MET A 201 4.14 -18.06 3.98
N VAL A 202 4.77 -18.19 2.83
CA VAL A 202 4.10 -18.42 1.56
C VAL A 202 3.28 -19.72 1.63
N ILE A 203 3.91 -20.82 2.06
CA ILE A 203 3.26 -22.14 2.19
C ILE A 203 2.14 -22.07 3.23
N PHE A 204 2.39 -21.42 4.37
CA PHE A 204 1.41 -21.27 5.43
C PHE A 204 0.20 -20.43 4.99
N ALA A 205 0.43 -19.30 4.31
CA ALA A 205 -0.64 -18.46 3.78
C ALA A 205 -1.51 -19.26 2.79
N ALA A 206 -0.89 -19.97 1.86
CA ALA A 206 -1.59 -20.86 0.93
C ALA A 206 -2.42 -21.94 1.67
N GLY A 207 -1.85 -22.56 2.70
CA GLY A 207 -2.53 -23.59 3.51
C GLY A 207 -3.74 -23.09 4.31
N VAL A 208 -3.80 -21.79 4.62
CA VAL A 208 -4.94 -21.17 5.32
C VAL A 208 -5.97 -20.58 4.34
N GLY A 209 -5.71 -20.67 3.04
CA GLY A 209 -6.59 -20.15 1.99
C GLY A 209 -6.33 -18.68 1.63
N PHE A 210 -5.11 -18.19 1.83
CA PHE A 210 -4.67 -16.87 1.37
C PHE A 210 -3.68 -16.98 0.20
N SER A 211 -3.42 -15.87 -0.49
CA SER A 211 -2.49 -15.90 -1.62
C SER A 211 -1.03 -16.11 -1.14
N PRO A 212 -0.22 -16.88 -1.90
CA PRO A 212 1.23 -17.01 -1.71
C PRO A 212 1.93 -15.65 -1.55
N ALA A 213 1.57 -14.72 -2.43
CA ALA A 213 2.01 -13.33 -2.47
C ALA A 213 1.81 -12.58 -1.13
N LEU A 214 0.64 -12.78 -0.50
CA LEU A 214 0.33 -12.16 0.79
C LEU A 214 1.27 -12.67 1.90
N GLY A 215 1.54 -13.98 1.93
CA GLY A 215 2.45 -14.59 2.90
C GLY A 215 3.87 -14.02 2.82
N ALA A 216 4.37 -13.84 1.59
CA ALA A 216 5.68 -13.24 1.34
C ALA A 216 5.77 -11.80 1.88
N PHE A 217 4.77 -10.98 1.57
CA PHE A 217 4.69 -9.60 2.05
C PHE A 217 4.62 -9.50 3.58
N ILE A 218 3.80 -10.35 4.21
CA ILE A 218 3.66 -10.39 5.68
C ILE A 218 5.00 -10.74 6.34
N MET A 219 5.71 -11.74 5.82
CA MET A 219 7.01 -12.09 6.40
C MET A 219 8.03 -10.96 6.24
N GLY A 220 8.06 -10.32 5.07
CA GLY A 220 8.95 -9.18 4.83
C GLY A 220 8.70 -8.05 5.84
N SER A 221 7.43 -7.69 6.05
CA SER A 221 7.05 -6.63 7.00
C SER A 221 7.27 -7.01 8.47
N ILE A 222 7.19 -8.29 8.84
CA ILE A 222 7.61 -8.76 10.17
C ILE A 222 9.13 -8.62 10.34
N LEU A 223 9.91 -9.01 9.33
CA LEU A 223 11.37 -8.89 9.35
C LEU A 223 11.84 -7.44 9.35
N ALA A 224 11.09 -6.52 8.73
CA ALA A 224 11.37 -5.09 8.72
C ALA A 224 11.35 -4.43 10.11
N GLU A 225 10.65 -5.03 11.07
CA GLU A 225 10.60 -4.56 12.47
C GLU A 225 11.70 -5.17 13.35
N THR A 226 12.54 -6.06 12.79
CA THR A 226 13.71 -6.60 13.50
C THR A 226 14.88 -5.60 13.49
N ASN A 227 15.84 -5.79 14.39
CA ASN A 227 17.05 -4.95 14.40
C ASN A 227 17.97 -5.17 13.19
N GLU A 228 17.83 -6.32 12.51
CA GLU A 228 18.67 -6.71 11.37
C GLU A 228 17.99 -6.38 10.03
N ALA A 229 16.87 -5.64 10.03
CA ALA A 229 16.07 -5.34 8.84
C ALA A 229 16.87 -4.73 7.69
N GLU A 230 17.70 -3.72 7.96
CA GLU A 230 18.55 -3.08 6.93
C GLU A 230 19.60 -4.05 6.38
N HIS A 231 20.13 -4.94 7.22
CA HIS A 231 21.10 -5.96 6.79
C HIS A 231 20.44 -7.03 5.93
N ILE A 232 19.26 -7.51 6.34
CA ILE A 232 18.41 -8.43 5.57
C ILE A 232 18.03 -7.84 4.21
N GLU A 233 17.62 -6.56 4.17
CA GLU A 233 17.30 -5.83 2.93
C GLU A 233 18.51 -5.81 1.98
N HIS A 234 19.71 -5.52 2.50
CA HIS A 234 20.93 -5.51 1.69
C HIS A 234 21.27 -6.91 1.14
N LEU A 235 21.14 -7.95 1.94
CA LEU A 235 21.46 -9.34 1.54
C LEU A 235 20.45 -9.89 0.51
N ILE A 236 19.19 -9.50 0.60
CA ILE A 236 18.14 -9.96 -0.32
C ILE A 236 18.14 -9.18 -1.63
N LYS A 237 18.73 -7.98 -1.66
CA LYS A 237 18.74 -7.13 -2.86
C LYS A 237 19.16 -7.87 -4.15
N PRO A 238 20.24 -8.66 -4.20
CA PRO A 238 20.59 -9.42 -5.41
C PRO A 238 19.52 -10.45 -5.81
N VAL A 239 18.89 -11.08 -4.83
CA VAL A 239 17.79 -12.04 -5.04
C VAL A 239 16.56 -11.32 -5.61
N LYS A 240 16.17 -10.19 -5.02
CA LYS A 240 15.11 -9.32 -5.53
C LYS A 240 15.40 -8.90 -6.97
N ASP A 241 16.60 -8.42 -7.26
CA ASP A 241 16.94 -7.90 -8.58
C ASP A 241 16.90 -9.00 -9.65
N LEU A 242 17.38 -10.21 -9.33
CA LEU A 242 17.33 -11.38 -10.21
C LEU A 242 15.90 -11.85 -10.46
N PHE A 243 15.14 -12.12 -9.40
CA PHE A 243 13.77 -12.64 -9.51
C PHE A 243 12.80 -11.57 -10.02
N GLY A 244 13.07 -10.30 -9.76
CA GLY A 244 12.39 -9.18 -10.39
C GLY A 244 12.64 -9.14 -11.89
N ALA A 245 13.89 -9.32 -12.34
CA ALA A 245 14.17 -9.42 -13.78
C ALA A 245 13.43 -10.59 -14.43
N ILE A 246 13.48 -11.78 -13.83
CA ILE A 246 12.75 -12.97 -14.29
C ILE A 246 11.26 -12.68 -14.38
N PHE A 247 10.67 -12.10 -13.33
CA PHE A 247 9.27 -11.71 -13.30
C PHE A 247 8.91 -10.81 -14.50
N PHE A 248 9.60 -9.68 -14.65
CA PHE A 248 9.27 -8.70 -15.70
C PHE A 248 9.53 -9.23 -17.11
N VAL A 249 10.52 -10.11 -17.29
CA VAL A 249 10.76 -10.80 -18.58
C VAL A 249 9.64 -11.81 -18.87
N SER A 250 9.32 -12.69 -17.92
CA SER A 250 8.22 -13.67 -18.04
C SER A 250 6.91 -12.99 -18.41
N VAL A 251 6.63 -11.90 -17.72
CA VAL A 251 5.48 -11.06 -17.95
C VAL A 251 5.52 -10.37 -19.32
N GLY A 252 6.68 -9.86 -19.75
CA GLY A 252 6.87 -9.30 -21.08
C GLY A 252 6.57 -10.31 -22.19
N ILE A 253 6.92 -11.59 -22.00
CA ILE A 253 6.66 -12.66 -22.96
C ILE A 253 5.16 -12.89 -23.16
N LEU A 254 4.36 -12.75 -22.10
CA LEU A 254 2.90 -12.90 -22.14
C LEU A 254 2.19 -11.76 -22.87
N ILE A 255 2.89 -10.66 -23.20
CA ILE A 255 2.30 -9.55 -23.93
C ILE A 255 2.14 -9.92 -25.41
N ASN A 256 0.89 -9.96 -25.87
CA ASN A 256 0.57 -10.11 -27.28
C ASN A 256 0.48 -8.73 -27.98
N PRO A 257 1.31 -8.44 -29.00
CA PRO A 257 1.27 -7.19 -29.76
C PRO A 257 -0.06 -6.91 -30.45
N GLN A 258 -0.78 -7.95 -30.92
CA GLN A 258 -2.08 -7.76 -31.57
C GLN A 258 -3.12 -7.22 -30.58
N THR A 259 -3.02 -7.67 -29.33
CA THR A 259 -3.89 -7.27 -28.23
C THR A 259 -3.68 -5.80 -27.82
N LEU A 260 -2.48 -5.23 -28.02
CA LEU A 260 -2.23 -3.80 -27.83
C LEU A 260 -2.94 -2.92 -28.87
N VAL A 261 -3.06 -3.41 -30.11
CA VAL A 261 -3.79 -2.71 -31.18
C VAL A 261 -5.29 -2.85 -30.99
N GLU A 262 -5.75 -4.05 -30.64
CA GLU A 262 -7.15 -4.33 -30.35
C GLU A 262 -7.69 -3.46 -29.19
N TYR A 263 -6.89 -3.30 -28.13
CA TYR A 263 -7.25 -2.46 -26.98
C TYR A 263 -6.72 -1.02 -27.04
N ALA A 264 -6.36 -0.52 -28.23
CA ALA A 264 -5.86 0.85 -28.38
C ALA A 264 -6.84 1.91 -27.85
N PHE A 265 -8.15 1.69 -28.05
CA PHE A 265 -9.20 2.59 -27.55
C PHE A 265 -9.28 2.62 -26.01
N PRO A 266 -9.42 1.47 -25.31
CA PRO A 266 -9.23 1.36 -23.87
C PRO A 266 -7.96 2.04 -23.34
N VAL A 267 -6.82 1.79 -23.97
CA VAL A 267 -5.52 2.32 -23.56
C VAL A 267 -5.49 3.85 -23.67
N MET A 268 -6.02 4.43 -24.75
CA MET A 268 -6.10 5.88 -24.90
C MET A 268 -6.96 6.53 -23.80
N ILE A 269 -8.15 5.98 -23.54
CA ILE A 269 -9.06 6.50 -22.51
C ILE A 269 -8.39 6.43 -21.14
N LEU A 270 -7.83 5.28 -20.78
CA LEU A 270 -7.21 5.08 -19.47
C LEU A 270 -5.92 5.90 -19.32
N THR A 271 -5.16 6.11 -20.38
CA THR A 271 -4.01 7.01 -20.38
C THR A 271 -4.46 8.44 -20.10
N PHE A 272 -5.49 8.91 -20.79
CA PHE A 272 -6.05 10.25 -20.57
C PHE A 272 -6.57 10.40 -19.13
N ILE A 273 -7.35 9.44 -18.65
CA ILE A 273 -7.85 9.40 -17.26
C ILE A 273 -6.69 9.37 -16.27
N THR A 274 -5.62 8.63 -16.54
CA THR A 274 -4.48 8.56 -15.63
C THR A 274 -3.76 9.91 -15.55
N ILE A 275 -3.40 10.49 -16.71
CA ILE A 275 -2.64 11.74 -16.74
C ILE A 275 -3.44 12.88 -16.12
N PHE A 276 -4.69 13.08 -16.57
CA PHE A 276 -5.51 14.19 -16.13
C PHE A 276 -6.18 13.91 -14.78
N GLY A 277 -6.73 12.72 -14.60
CA GLY A 277 -7.39 12.33 -13.36
C GLY A 277 -6.45 12.33 -12.18
N GLN A 278 -5.27 11.68 -12.26
CA GLN A 278 -4.31 11.71 -11.15
C GLN A 278 -3.78 13.12 -10.92
N SER A 279 -3.52 13.90 -11.98
CA SER A 279 -3.05 15.29 -11.83
C SER A 279 -4.06 16.18 -11.12
N ILE A 280 -5.34 16.11 -11.52
CA ILE A 280 -6.42 16.92 -10.94
C ILE A 280 -6.69 16.48 -9.50
N THR A 281 -6.87 15.18 -9.27
CA THR A 281 -7.21 14.65 -7.94
C THR A 281 -6.08 14.86 -6.92
N SER A 282 -4.82 14.71 -7.34
CA SER A 282 -3.65 15.06 -6.53
C SER A 282 -3.54 16.55 -6.25
N THR A 283 -3.85 17.42 -7.24
CA THR A 283 -3.89 18.87 -7.03
C THR A 283 -4.95 19.23 -5.99
N ILE A 284 -6.15 18.64 -6.10
CA ILE A 284 -7.24 18.83 -5.14
C ILE A 284 -6.83 18.33 -3.75
N GLY A 285 -6.26 17.13 -3.65
CA GLY A 285 -5.78 16.59 -2.38
C GLY A 285 -4.72 17.47 -1.72
N THR A 286 -3.81 18.04 -2.52
CA THR A 286 -2.77 18.94 -2.04
C THR A 286 -3.34 20.29 -1.58
N LEU A 287 -4.32 20.83 -2.31
CA LEU A 287 -5.07 22.04 -1.91
C LEU A 287 -5.81 21.83 -0.59
N ILE A 288 -6.53 20.71 -0.44
CA ILE A 288 -7.24 20.33 0.80
C ILE A 288 -6.25 20.15 1.95
N SER A 289 -5.01 19.75 1.67
CA SER A 289 -3.96 19.63 2.69
C SER A 289 -3.43 20.99 3.19
N GLY A 290 -3.85 22.11 2.59
CA GLY A 290 -3.46 23.46 3.00
C GLY A 290 -2.23 24.01 2.27
N GLN A 291 -1.83 23.43 1.15
CA GLN A 291 -0.70 23.93 0.37
C GLN A 291 -1.12 25.02 -0.64
N PRO A 292 -0.21 25.93 -1.02
CA PRO A 292 -0.48 26.94 -2.03
C PRO A 292 -0.87 26.33 -3.38
N LEU A 293 -1.60 27.10 -4.20
CA LEU A 293 -2.06 26.65 -5.52
C LEU A 293 -0.91 26.18 -6.42
N LYS A 294 0.20 26.93 -6.43
CA LYS A 294 1.39 26.60 -7.22
C LYS A 294 1.99 25.25 -6.81
N GLU A 295 2.22 25.03 -5.52
CA GLU A 295 2.76 23.77 -5.01
C GLU A 295 1.80 22.61 -5.23
N SER A 296 0.49 22.87 -5.20
CA SER A 296 -0.55 21.88 -5.44
C SER A 296 -0.57 21.39 -6.88
N ILE A 297 -0.47 22.30 -7.86
CA ILE A 297 -0.40 21.95 -9.27
C ILE A 297 0.92 21.22 -9.57
N GLN A 298 2.04 21.69 -9.00
CA GLN A 298 3.33 21.00 -9.12
C GLN A 298 3.29 19.57 -8.56
N THR A 299 2.65 19.38 -7.39
CA THR A 299 2.46 18.06 -6.81
C THR A 299 1.57 17.20 -7.70
N GLY A 300 0.45 17.75 -8.19
CA GLY A 300 -0.49 17.00 -9.01
C GLY A 300 0.11 16.49 -10.31
N MET A 301 0.75 17.38 -11.07
CA MET A 301 1.39 17.02 -12.33
C MET A 301 2.62 16.10 -12.16
N SER A 302 3.17 15.97 -10.95
CA SER A 302 4.25 15.01 -10.67
C SER A 302 3.75 13.59 -10.40
N LEU A 303 2.48 13.44 -10.00
CA LEU A 303 1.84 12.19 -9.61
C LEU A 303 0.92 11.64 -10.72
N SER A 304 1.22 11.89 -12.00
CA SER A 304 0.32 11.65 -13.15
C SER A 304 0.56 10.35 -13.93
N GLN A 305 1.11 9.32 -13.28
CA GLN A 305 1.53 8.08 -13.95
C GLN A 305 1.43 6.88 -13.03
N ILE A 306 1.29 5.73 -13.68
CA ILE A 306 1.16 4.42 -13.05
C ILE A 306 2.53 3.72 -13.00
N GLY A 307 2.78 2.95 -11.95
CA GLY A 307 4.09 2.37 -11.67
C GLY A 307 4.15 0.86 -11.48
N GLU A 308 5.27 0.44 -10.89
CA GLU A 308 5.63 -0.95 -10.56
C GLU A 308 4.53 -1.67 -9.77
N PHE A 309 4.00 -1.03 -8.73
CA PHE A 309 2.91 -1.55 -7.91
C PHE A 309 1.67 -1.91 -8.71
N SER A 310 1.33 -1.10 -9.71
CA SER A 310 0.16 -1.34 -10.54
C SER A 310 0.34 -2.54 -11.46
N PHE A 311 1.57 -2.86 -11.88
CA PHE A 311 1.86 -4.13 -12.54
C PHE A 311 1.71 -5.31 -11.59
N ILE A 312 2.18 -5.17 -10.35
CA ILE A 312 2.05 -6.22 -9.35
C ILE A 312 0.57 -6.50 -9.06
N ILE A 313 -0.27 -5.45 -8.90
CA ILE A 313 -1.71 -5.58 -8.69
C ILE A 313 -2.41 -6.20 -9.90
N ALA A 314 -2.09 -5.75 -11.12
CA ALA A 314 -2.65 -6.33 -12.34
C ALA A 314 -2.28 -7.82 -12.48
N THR A 315 -1.04 -8.17 -12.16
CA THR A 315 -0.55 -9.56 -12.21
C THR A 315 -1.19 -10.41 -11.14
N LEU A 316 -1.38 -9.87 -9.93
CA LEU A 316 -2.12 -10.55 -8.86
C LEU A 316 -3.55 -10.91 -9.29
N GLY A 317 -4.23 -10.01 -10.00
CA GLY A 317 -5.55 -10.31 -10.57
C GLY A 317 -5.52 -11.45 -11.60
N ALA A 318 -4.48 -11.47 -12.44
CA ALA A 318 -4.28 -12.50 -13.45
C ALA A 318 -3.92 -13.85 -12.84
N THR A 319 -2.99 -13.92 -11.89
CA THR A 319 -2.56 -15.17 -11.24
C THR A 319 -3.63 -15.78 -10.36
N LEU A 320 -4.48 -14.95 -9.75
CA LEU A 320 -5.67 -15.42 -9.02
C LEU A 320 -6.82 -15.81 -9.95
N ASN A 321 -6.67 -15.66 -11.27
CA ASN A 321 -7.71 -15.91 -12.28
C ASN A 321 -9.02 -15.16 -12.02
N VAL A 322 -8.94 -13.95 -11.45
CA VAL A 322 -10.12 -13.14 -11.09
C VAL A 322 -10.33 -11.97 -12.02
N THR A 323 -9.28 -11.53 -12.70
CA THR A 323 -9.37 -10.54 -13.76
C THR A 323 -9.25 -11.19 -15.12
N SER A 324 -9.98 -10.66 -16.10
CA SER A 324 -9.83 -11.09 -17.49
C SER A 324 -8.42 -10.80 -18.00
N GLU A 325 -7.93 -11.61 -18.94
CA GLU A 325 -6.63 -11.46 -19.62
C GLU A 325 -6.43 -10.09 -20.30
N ILE A 326 -7.52 -9.33 -20.49
CA ILE A 326 -7.58 -7.99 -21.08
C ILE A 326 -6.91 -6.92 -20.21
N LEU A 327 -7.04 -7.03 -18.89
CA LEU A 327 -6.68 -5.94 -17.97
C LEU A 327 -5.17 -5.71 -17.94
N TYR A 328 -4.40 -6.80 -17.98
CA TYR A 328 -2.95 -6.76 -17.83
C TYR A 328 -2.24 -6.02 -18.99
N PRO A 329 -2.44 -6.38 -20.28
CA PRO A 329 -1.81 -5.67 -21.40
C PRO A 329 -2.15 -4.18 -21.46
N ILE A 330 -3.39 -3.82 -21.11
CA ILE A 330 -3.83 -2.42 -21.07
C ILE A 330 -3.03 -1.63 -20.04
N VAL A 331 -2.86 -2.17 -18.84
CA VAL A 331 -2.11 -1.51 -17.76
C VAL A 331 -0.64 -1.33 -18.13
N VAL A 332 -0.05 -2.32 -18.81
CA VAL A 332 1.30 -2.22 -19.38
C VAL A 332 1.41 -1.07 -20.36
N ALA A 333 0.50 -0.98 -21.32
CA ALA A 333 0.49 0.09 -22.32
C ALA A 333 0.32 1.46 -21.68
N VAL A 334 -0.64 1.61 -20.77
CA VAL A 334 -0.91 2.87 -20.06
C VAL A 334 0.30 3.29 -19.22
N SER A 335 0.92 2.37 -18.48
CA SER A 335 2.10 2.69 -17.68
C SER A 335 3.29 3.10 -18.56
N ALA A 336 3.52 2.42 -19.69
CA ALA A 336 4.57 2.81 -20.63
C ALA A 336 4.35 4.22 -21.16
N ILE A 337 3.15 4.55 -21.65
CA ILE A 337 2.83 5.88 -22.16
C ILE A 337 2.97 6.93 -21.06
N THR A 338 2.40 6.67 -19.88
CA THR A 338 2.44 7.63 -18.76
C THR A 338 3.84 7.86 -18.22
N ALA A 339 4.69 6.83 -18.21
CA ALA A 339 6.11 6.95 -17.85
C ALA A 339 6.85 7.92 -18.76
N PHE A 340 6.61 7.86 -20.08
CA PHE A 340 7.21 8.80 -21.04
C PHE A 340 6.65 10.21 -20.90
N THR A 341 5.36 10.37 -20.57
CA THR A 341 4.76 11.71 -20.42
C THR A 341 5.14 12.41 -19.11
N THR A 342 5.53 11.66 -18.07
CA THR A 342 5.77 12.19 -16.72
C THR A 342 6.82 13.30 -16.65
N PRO A 343 8.04 13.15 -17.23
CA PRO A 343 9.05 14.21 -17.18
C PRO A 343 8.55 15.51 -17.81
N PHE A 344 7.73 15.42 -18.86
CA PHE A 344 7.10 16.58 -19.48
C PHE A 344 6.07 17.22 -18.55
N MET A 345 5.22 16.43 -17.90
CA MET A 345 4.26 16.94 -16.91
C MET A 345 4.98 17.69 -15.78
N ILE A 346 6.05 17.12 -15.21
CA ILE A 346 6.86 17.78 -14.17
C ILE A 346 7.49 19.09 -14.69
N LYS A 347 8.06 19.07 -15.90
CA LYS A 347 8.67 20.25 -16.52
C LYS A 347 7.66 21.37 -16.77
N TYR A 348 6.48 21.04 -17.26
CA TYR A 348 5.41 22.00 -17.55
C TYR A 348 4.58 22.40 -16.33
N ALA A 349 4.80 21.76 -15.18
CA ALA A 349 4.02 22.05 -13.98
C ALA A 349 4.12 23.50 -13.50
N THR A 350 5.31 24.11 -13.63
CA THR A 350 5.50 25.51 -13.21
C THR A 350 4.81 26.50 -14.17
N PRO A 351 4.99 26.42 -15.50
CA PRO A 351 4.21 27.22 -16.45
C PRO A 351 2.69 27.06 -16.29
N VAL A 352 2.20 25.84 -16.13
CA VAL A 352 0.77 25.56 -15.93
C VAL A 352 0.28 26.19 -14.63
N ALA A 353 1.04 26.09 -13.54
CA ALA A 353 0.69 26.73 -12.28
C ALA A 353 0.52 28.25 -12.42
N LEU A 354 1.45 28.92 -13.12
CA LEU A 354 1.38 30.37 -13.37
C LEU A 354 0.21 30.74 -14.29
N PHE A 355 -0.08 29.92 -15.31
CA PHE A 355 -1.22 30.12 -16.20
C PHE A 355 -2.55 30.01 -15.44
N VAL A 356 -2.69 28.99 -14.59
CA VAL A 356 -3.89 28.79 -13.77
C VAL A 356 -4.03 29.93 -12.75
N GLU A 357 -2.95 30.35 -12.11
CA GLU A 357 -2.91 31.50 -11.19
C GLU A 357 -3.38 32.80 -11.86
N LYS A 358 -3.00 33.03 -13.12
CA LYS A 358 -3.42 34.21 -13.89
C LYS A 358 -4.90 34.17 -14.29
N ASN A 359 -5.43 32.99 -14.60
CA ASN A 359 -6.77 32.83 -15.18
C ASN A 359 -7.86 32.50 -14.15
N ILE A 360 -7.50 32.02 -12.95
CA ILE A 360 -8.49 31.72 -11.92
C ILE A 360 -9.11 33.03 -11.38
N PRO A 361 -10.42 33.06 -11.06
CA PRO A 361 -11.03 34.28 -10.55
C PRO A 361 -10.36 34.74 -9.25
N LYS A 362 -10.01 36.04 -9.14
CA LYS A 362 -9.28 36.61 -7.99
C LYS A 362 -9.90 36.27 -6.63
N LYS A 363 -11.23 36.11 -6.57
CA LYS A 363 -11.96 35.70 -5.35
C LYS A 363 -11.57 34.30 -4.87
N TRP A 364 -11.42 33.34 -5.79
CA TRP A 364 -11.05 31.96 -5.48
C TRP A 364 -9.57 31.87 -5.11
N PHE A 365 -8.71 32.55 -5.86
CA PHE A 365 -7.27 32.63 -5.54
C PHE A 365 -7.02 33.13 -4.11
N LYS A 366 -7.63 34.27 -3.75
CA LYS A 366 -7.49 34.85 -2.41
C LYS A 366 -8.01 33.92 -1.32
N LYS A 367 -9.10 33.17 -1.57
CA LYS A 367 -9.59 32.15 -0.61
C LYS A 367 -8.59 31.02 -0.40
N ILE A 368 -7.98 30.52 -1.47
CA ILE A 368 -6.97 29.45 -1.41
C ILE A 368 -5.74 29.93 -0.65
N GLU A 369 -5.24 31.14 -0.92
CA GLU A 369 -4.09 31.70 -0.21
C GLU A 369 -4.36 31.90 1.29
N VAL A 370 -5.52 32.47 1.65
CA VAL A 370 -5.91 32.66 3.05
C VAL A 370 -6.04 31.32 3.77
N TYR A 371 -6.67 30.33 3.12
CA TYR A 371 -6.76 28.98 3.67
C TYR A 371 -5.39 28.35 3.88
N SER A 372 -4.50 28.42 2.87
CA SER A 372 -3.15 27.87 2.96
C SER A 372 -2.34 28.54 4.07
N ALA A 373 -2.40 29.87 4.20
CA ALA A 373 -1.73 30.61 5.27
C ALA A 373 -2.21 30.18 6.65
N ASN A 374 -3.52 30.00 6.84
CA ASN A 374 -4.11 29.55 8.10
C ASN A 374 -3.73 28.09 8.42
N ALA A 375 -3.81 27.19 7.43
CA ALA A 375 -3.46 25.79 7.58
C ALA A 375 -1.97 25.60 7.95
N GLN A 376 -1.07 26.38 7.34
CA GLN A 376 0.35 26.37 7.66
C GLN A 376 0.64 26.94 9.06
N ALA A 377 -0.13 27.94 9.51
CA ALA A 377 -0.01 28.49 10.87
C ALA A 377 -0.41 27.47 11.95
N ILE A 378 -1.48 26.70 11.73
CA ILE A 378 -1.93 25.63 12.65
C ILE A 378 -0.89 24.51 12.75
N LYS A 379 -0.17 24.20 11.66
CA LYS A 379 0.85 23.14 11.65
C LYS A 379 2.03 23.42 12.60
N LYS A 380 2.25 24.68 13.01
CA LYS A 380 3.27 25.05 14.02
C LYS A 380 2.88 24.70 15.46
N THR A 381 1.64 24.34 15.78
CA THR A 381 1.23 23.90 17.13
C THR A 381 1.29 22.38 17.28
N SER A 382 2.52 21.84 17.30
CA SER A 382 2.83 20.40 17.29
C SER A 382 2.42 19.59 18.54
N ILE A 383 1.75 20.20 19.53
CA ILE A 383 1.49 19.57 20.83
C ILE A 383 0.32 18.58 20.74
N TRP A 384 -0.77 18.96 20.05
CA TRP A 384 -1.96 18.10 19.87
C TRP A 384 -1.68 16.83 19.09
N LYS A 385 -0.82 16.90 18.07
CA LYS A 385 -0.47 15.75 17.24
C LYS A 385 0.30 14.68 18.03
N LYS A 386 1.09 15.09 19.03
CA LYS A 386 1.82 14.18 19.90
C LYS A 386 0.87 13.46 20.86
N ALA A 387 -0.03 14.20 21.50
CA ALA A 387 -1.03 13.64 22.41
C ALA A 387 -2.00 12.66 21.72
N ILE A 388 -2.54 13.03 20.56
CA ILE A 388 -3.48 12.16 19.80
C ILE A 388 -2.79 10.88 19.32
N ARG A 389 -1.54 10.94 18.87
CA ARG A 389 -0.82 9.78 18.35
C ARG A 389 -0.58 8.73 19.43
N GLU A 390 -0.13 9.15 20.62
CA GLU A 390 0.09 8.24 21.74
C GLU A 390 -1.22 7.61 22.24
N TYR A 391 -2.30 8.41 22.26
CA TYR A 391 -3.63 7.93 22.63
C TYR A 391 -4.18 6.89 21.64
N ILE A 392 -4.16 7.20 20.33
CA ILE A 392 -4.66 6.28 19.28
C ILE A 392 -3.86 4.98 19.25
N PHE A 393 -2.53 5.04 19.32
CA PHE A 393 -1.69 3.85 19.28
C PHE A 393 -2.00 2.89 20.43
N GLN A 394 -2.19 3.42 21.65
CA GLN A 394 -2.56 2.60 22.79
C GLN A 394 -3.97 2.03 22.65
N VAL A 395 -4.94 2.81 22.19
CA VAL A 395 -6.30 2.30 21.99
C VAL A 395 -6.32 1.14 21.01
N VAL A 396 -5.69 1.31 19.84
CA VAL A 396 -5.64 0.27 18.79
C VAL A 396 -4.95 -1.00 19.31
N LEU A 397 -3.79 -0.86 19.96
CA LEU A 397 -3.03 -2.00 20.47
C LEU A 397 -3.82 -2.80 21.50
N HIS A 398 -4.45 -2.14 22.47
CA HIS A 398 -5.23 -2.83 23.50
C HIS A 398 -6.53 -3.42 22.92
N SER A 399 -7.21 -2.74 22.00
CA SER A 399 -8.37 -3.30 21.31
C SER A 399 -8.02 -4.57 20.52
N ILE A 400 -6.87 -4.59 19.84
CA ILE A 400 -6.37 -5.78 19.13
C ILE A 400 -6.15 -6.94 20.10
N ILE A 401 -5.49 -6.70 21.23
CA ILE A 401 -5.19 -7.75 22.22
C ILE A 401 -6.49 -8.31 22.81
N ILE A 402 -7.46 -7.46 23.13
CA ILE A 402 -8.75 -7.88 23.67
C ILE A 402 -9.47 -8.81 22.68
N VAL A 403 -9.58 -8.39 21.41
CA VAL A 403 -10.23 -9.21 20.39
C VAL A 403 -9.48 -10.53 20.16
N ALA A 404 -8.14 -10.51 20.21
CA ALA A 404 -7.32 -11.71 20.10
C ALA A 404 -7.59 -12.71 21.23
N ILE A 405 -7.68 -12.24 22.48
CA ILE A 405 -7.98 -13.09 23.64
C ILE A 405 -9.37 -13.71 23.53
N ILE A 406 -10.39 -12.94 23.10
CA ILE A 406 -11.76 -13.45 22.93
C ILE A 406 -11.79 -14.61 21.92
N GLN A 407 -11.15 -14.42 20.77
CA GLN A 407 -11.15 -15.41 19.71
C GLN A 407 -10.28 -16.64 20.04
N LEU A 408 -9.14 -16.44 20.70
CA LEU A 408 -8.31 -17.54 21.18
C LEU A 408 -9.07 -18.38 22.22
N SER A 409 -9.79 -17.72 23.12
CA SER A 409 -10.64 -18.40 24.10
C SER A 409 -11.76 -19.19 23.42
N LYS A 410 -12.41 -18.62 22.40
CA LYS A 410 -13.43 -19.33 21.61
C LYS A 410 -12.88 -20.56 20.88
N LYS A 411 -11.64 -20.50 20.38
CA LYS A 411 -11.05 -21.59 19.58
C LYS A 411 -10.39 -22.68 20.43
N ILE A 412 -9.86 -22.34 21.60
CA ILE A 412 -9.08 -23.25 22.45
C ILE A 412 -9.81 -23.58 23.75
N LEU A 413 -10.27 -22.58 24.50
CA LEU A 413 -10.90 -22.80 25.81
C LEU A 413 -12.30 -23.41 25.68
N ALA A 414 -13.12 -22.87 24.78
CA ALA A 414 -14.49 -23.33 24.60
C ALA A 414 -14.58 -24.84 24.28
N PRO A 415 -13.86 -25.41 23.28
CA PRO A 415 -13.95 -26.84 22.99
C PRO A 415 -13.44 -27.75 24.11
N VAL A 416 -12.49 -27.30 24.93
CA VAL A 416 -11.93 -28.09 26.04
C VAL A 416 -12.84 -28.08 27.26
N LEU A 417 -13.59 -27.00 27.48
CA LEU A 417 -14.43 -26.82 28.65
C LEU A 417 -15.91 -27.18 28.39
N LEU A 418 -16.33 -27.38 27.14
CA LEU A 418 -17.72 -27.66 26.74
C LEU A 418 -18.33 -28.89 27.43
N ASP A 419 -17.52 -29.91 27.77
CA ASP A 419 -17.97 -31.14 28.43
C ASP A 419 -18.29 -30.96 29.93
N LEU A 420 -17.96 -29.80 30.51
CA LEU A 420 -18.28 -29.47 31.90
C LEU A 420 -19.67 -28.83 32.00
N LYS A 421 -20.42 -29.15 33.06
CA LYS A 421 -21.76 -28.58 33.36
C LYS A 421 -21.83 -27.05 33.34
N PHE A 422 -20.72 -26.36 33.59
CA PHE A 422 -20.60 -24.90 33.54
C PHE A 422 -19.52 -24.42 32.56
N GLY A 423 -19.17 -25.23 31.56
CA GLY A 423 -18.09 -24.98 30.60
C GLY A 423 -18.13 -23.61 29.96
N ASN A 424 -19.31 -23.18 29.50
CA ASN A 424 -19.52 -21.85 28.92
C ASN A 424 -19.27 -20.73 29.93
N LEU A 425 -19.75 -20.87 31.16
CA LEU A 425 -19.62 -19.85 32.20
C LEU A 425 -18.16 -19.72 32.68
N ILE A 426 -17.48 -20.86 32.84
CA ILE A 426 -16.04 -20.92 33.16
C ILE A 426 -15.21 -20.29 32.04
N THR A 427 -15.53 -20.60 30.77
CA THR A 427 -14.85 -20.01 29.61
C THR A 427 -14.99 -18.49 29.61
N VAL A 428 -16.20 -17.96 29.83
CA VAL A 428 -16.43 -16.51 29.89
C VAL A 428 -15.66 -15.88 31.04
N CYS A 429 -15.68 -16.46 32.23
CA CYS A 429 -14.95 -15.95 33.39
C CYS A 429 -13.43 -15.88 33.14
N ILE A 430 -12.83 -16.94 32.59
CA ILE A 430 -11.38 -16.95 32.29
C ILE A 430 -11.04 -15.93 31.21
N THR A 431 -11.87 -15.84 30.16
CA THR A 431 -11.68 -14.85 29.09
C THR A 431 -11.74 -13.43 29.63
N PHE A 432 -12.67 -13.16 30.54
CA PHE A 432 -12.83 -11.85 31.15
C PHE A 432 -11.62 -11.49 32.03
N ILE A 433 -11.15 -12.43 32.85
CA ILE A 433 -9.94 -12.25 33.68
C ILE A 433 -8.71 -11.90 32.81
N LEU A 434 -8.55 -12.59 31.68
CA LEU A 434 -7.44 -12.32 30.74
C LEU A 434 -7.52 -10.93 30.08
N ILE A 435 -8.74 -10.40 29.90
CA ILE A 435 -9.00 -9.13 29.20
C ILE A 435 -8.99 -7.91 30.15
N ILE A 436 -9.32 -8.10 31.43
CA ILE A 436 -9.34 -7.05 32.47
C ILE A 436 -8.14 -6.09 32.45
N PRO A 437 -6.87 -6.55 32.42
CA PRO A 437 -5.73 -5.62 32.43
C PRO A 437 -5.70 -4.71 31.20
N PHE A 438 -6.20 -5.17 30.05
CA PHE A 438 -6.26 -4.40 28.82
C PHE A 438 -7.47 -3.45 28.77
N LEU A 439 -8.62 -3.88 29.30
CA LEU A 439 -9.78 -3.00 29.50
C LEU A 439 -9.46 -1.87 30.47
N TRP A 440 -8.72 -2.16 31.54
CA TRP A 440 -8.30 -1.15 32.51
C TRP A 440 -7.32 -0.15 31.90
N ALA A 441 -6.39 -0.63 31.08
CA ALA A 441 -5.47 0.23 30.33
C ALA A 441 -6.19 1.15 29.32
N LEU A 442 -7.32 0.71 28.73
CA LEU A 442 -8.18 1.54 27.87
C LEU A 442 -9.02 2.55 28.66
N ALA A 443 -9.57 2.15 29.81
CA ALA A 443 -10.58 2.93 30.53
C ALA A 443 -10.01 3.93 31.55
N VAL A 444 -8.85 3.65 32.16
CA VAL A 444 -8.43 4.35 33.39
C VAL A 444 -7.07 5.04 33.27
N ARG A 445 -6.20 4.61 32.34
CA ARG A 445 -4.85 5.20 32.24
C ARG A 445 -4.93 6.57 31.58
N LYS A 446 -4.82 7.65 32.38
CA LYS A 446 -4.65 9.02 31.88
C LYS A 446 -3.33 9.14 31.13
N ILE A 447 -3.39 9.16 29.81
CA ILE A 447 -2.24 9.28 28.92
C ILE A 447 -1.89 10.77 28.77
N ALA A 448 -0.60 11.11 28.83
CA ALA A 448 -0.06 12.45 28.55
C ALA A 448 -0.48 13.59 29.53
N GLN A 449 -0.46 13.35 30.84
CA GLN A 449 -0.81 14.36 31.87
C GLN A 449 -0.09 15.71 31.69
N ASP A 450 1.25 15.71 31.53
CA ASP A 450 2.04 16.95 31.40
C ASP A 450 1.75 17.77 30.13
N GLU A 451 1.27 17.12 29.07
CA GLU A 451 1.02 17.74 27.76
C GLU A 451 -0.43 18.24 27.66
N VAL A 452 -1.37 17.51 28.29
CA VAL A 452 -2.77 17.94 28.46
C VAL A 452 -2.87 19.14 29.41
N GLU A 453 -2.04 19.17 30.47
CA GLU A 453 -2.00 20.29 31.42
C GLU A 453 -1.51 21.59 30.75
N LYS A 454 -0.50 21.52 29.89
CA LYS A 454 -0.05 22.64 29.04
C LYS A 454 -1.09 23.08 28.00
N LEU A 455 -1.95 22.17 27.53
CA LEU A 455 -3.05 22.49 26.61
C LEU A 455 -4.24 23.15 27.33
N LEU A 456 -4.48 22.80 28.61
CA LEU A 456 -5.52 23.36 29.46
C LEU A 456 -5.29 24.83 29.86
N GLU A 457 -4.03 25.29 29.91
CA GLU A 457 -3.68 26.69 30.17
C GLU A 457 -4.15 27.64 29.04
N ASN A 458 -4.32 27.12 27.82
CA ASN A 458 -4.71 27.91 26.67
C ASN A 458 -6.23 27.87 26.46
N LYS A 459 -6.91 29.00 26.71
CA LYS A 459 -8.39 29.12 26.75
C LYS A 459 -9.12 28.60 25.50
N ASN A 460 -8.46 28.53 24.35
CA ASN A 460 -9.05 28.06 23.09
C ASN A 460 -9.22 26.52 23.00
N TYR A 461 -8.65 25.74 23.94
CA TYR A 461 -8.61 24.27 23.84
C TYR A 461 -9.39 23.53 24.95
N LYS A 462 -10.18 24.25 25.77
CA LYS A 462 -10.94 23.62 26.87
C LYS A 462 -12.05 22.65 26.42
N GLY A 463 -12.66 22.88 25.26
CA GLY A 463 -13.73 22.02 24.73
C GLY A 463 -13.26 20.62 24.31
N PRO A 464 -12.24 20.50 23.44
CA PRO A 464 -11.73 19.20 22.99
C PRO A 464 -11.12 18.32 24.09
N ILE A 465 -10.62 18.91 25.18
CA ILE A 465 -10.01 18.19 26.31
C ILE A 465 -11.08 17.53 27.22
N ALA A 466 -12.33 17.97 27.16
CA ALA A 466 -13.43 17.34 27.91
C ALA A 466 -14.00 16.08 27.22
N VAL A 467 -13.59 15.80 25.98
CA VAL A 467 -14.05 14.66 25.16
C VAL A 467 -13.03 13.52 25.14
N LEU A 468 -11.76 13.81 25.44
CA LEU A 468 -10.72 12.83 25.77
C LEU A 468 -10.85 12.38 27.23
#